data_AF-A0A2H1WYI2-F1
#
_entry.id   AF-A0A2H1WYI2-F1
#
_cell.length_a   1.000
_cell.length_b   1.000
_cell.length_c   1.000
_cell.angle_alpha   90.00
_cell.angle_beta   90.00
_cell.angle_gamma   90.00
#
_symmetry.space_group_name_H-M   'P 1'
#
loop_
_entity.id
_entity.type
_entity.pdbx_description
1 polymer ?
#
loop_
_entity_poly.entity_id
_entity_poly.type
_entity_poly.pdbx_seq_one_letter_code
_entity_poly.pdbx_strand_id
1 'polypeptide(L)'
;MLYFHGYTYSWRNFKKHEIHFITSKKGNKLLVFKQYTYAKNFESKYGVSWTCSSRCSKKCQAQVTLSNGGKFQVLEGNHTHPPPVFYVNDDGRYLRLTERQLKNASVSKEDLVDSDYIEELID
;
A
#
# COMPACT_ATOMS: atom_id res chain seq x y z
N MET A 1 6.17 -16.00 4.91
CA MET A 1 6.30 -15.62 3.48
C MET A 1 5.52 -16.68 2.76
N LEU A 2 4.37 -16.30 2.22
CA LEU A 2 3.43 -17.27 1.64
C LEU A 2 3.70 -17.29 0.14
N TYR A 3 3.97 -18.48 -0.39
CA TYR A 3 4.33 -18.70 -1.78
C TYR A 3 3.14 -19.36 -2.47
N PHE A 4 2.58 -18.70 -3.49
CA PHE A 4 1.54 -19.29 -4.32
C PHE A 4 1.90 -19.10 -5.79
N HIS A 5 1.99 -20.18 -6.58
CA HIS A 5 2.40 -20.16 -8.00
C HIS A 5 3.69 -19.36 -8.32
N GLY A 6 4.68 -19.38 -7.42
CA GLY A 6 5.93 -18.64 -7.59
C GLY A 6 5.87 -17.16 -7.18
N TYR A 7 4.75 -16.71 -6.58
CA TYR A 7 4.59 -15.34 -6.09
C TYR A 7 4.76 -15.27 -4.57
N THR A 8 5.43 -14.22 -4.06
CA THR A 8 5.62 -14.01 -2.62
C THR A 8 4.66 -12.96 -2.06
N TYR A 9 3.82 -13.39 -1.13
CA TYR A 9 2.93 -12.54 -0.36
C TYR A 9 3.60 -12.29 0.99
N SER A 10 4.10 -11.07 1.18
CA SER A 10 4.95 -10.75 2.32
C SER A 10 4.82 -9.28 2.70
N TRP A 11 3.91 -8.98 3.63
CA TRP A 11 4.02 -7.76 4.42
C TRP A 11 5.23 -7.79 5.35
N ARG A 12 5.84 -8.97 5.58
CA ARG A 12 7.04 -9.15 6.41
C ARG A 12 8.29 -8.44 5.89
N ASN A 13 8.32 -8.05 4.60
CA ASN A 13 9.44 -7.28 4.03
C ASN A 13 9.30 -5.76 4.22
N PHE A 14 8.13 -5.28 4.66
CA PHE A 14 7.96 -3.89 5.07
C PHE A 14 8.20 -3.80 6.57
N LYS A 15 9.27 -3.14 7.00
CA LYS A 15 9.28 -2.70 8.40
C LYS A 15 8.13 -1.72 8.55
N LYS A 16 7.21 -1.99 9.49
CA LYS A 16 5.93 -1.28 9.67
C LYS A 16 6.04 0.26 9.72
N HIS A 17 7.23 0.79 10.00
CA HIS A 17 7.51 2.22 10.13
C HIS A 17 8.47 2.78 9.07
N GLU A 18 8.84 1.99 8.07
CA GLU A 18 9.65 2.45 6.94
C GLU A 18 8.77 2.93 5.79
N ILE A 19 9.30 3.88 5.02
CA ILE A 19 8.69 4.34 3.78
C ILE A 19 9.34 3.60 2.60
N HIS A 20 8.53 3.23 1.63
CA HIS A 20 9.02 2.63 0.40
C HIS A 20 8.43 3.34 -0.80
N PHE A 21 9.13 3.31 -1.93
CA PHE A 21 8.62 3.85 -3.18
C PHE A 21 8.34 2.71 -4.15
N ILE A 22 7.17 2.79 -4.78
CA ILE A 22 6.72 1.80 -5.75
C ILE A 22 6.24 2.52 -7.01
N THR A 23 6.15 1.79 -8.11
CA THR A 23 5.62 2.31 -9.37
C THR A 23 4.30 1.59 -9.66
N SER A 24 3.22 2.36 -9.82
CA SER A 24 1.93 1.82 -10.22
C SER A 24 1.98 1.23 -11.63
N LYS A 25 0.99 0.40 -12.00
CA LYS A 25 0.87 -0.16 -13.37
C LYS A 25 0.83 0.93 -14.47
N LYS A 26 0.36 2.13 -14.14
CA LYS A 26 0.31 3.28 -15.07
C LYS A 26 1.61 4.12 -15.07
N GLY A 27 2.66 3.68 -14.38
CA GLY A 27 3.95 4.39 -14.32
C GLY A 27 4.06 5.45 -13.20
N ASN A 28 2.97 5.75 -12.48
CA ASN A 28 3.02 6.76 -11.41
C ASN A 28 3.77 6.25 -10.18
N LYS A 29 4.66 7.08 -9.61
CA LYS A 29 5.33 6.81 -8.33
C LYS A 29 4.33 6.92 -7.17
N LEU A 30 4.36 5.94 -6.28
CA LEU A 30 3.58 5.90 -5.04
C LEU A 30 4.52 5.74 -3.86
N LEU A 31 4.12 6.29 -2.72
CA LEU A 31 4.76 6.09 -1.42
C LEU A 31 3.97 5.04 -0.65
N VAL A 32 4.65 4.03 -0.10
CA VAL A 32 4.06 3.03 0.80
C VAL A 32 4.49 3.32 2.23
N PHE A 33 3.54 3.39 3.14
CA PHE A 33 3.78 3.55 4.58
C PHE A 33 2.65 2.91 5.37
N LYS A 34 2.98 2.15 6.42
CA LYS A 34 2.00 1.42 7.25
C LYS A 34 0.98 0.63 6.41
N GLN A 35 1.45 -0.07 5.36
CA GLN A 35 0.64 -0.88 4.45
C GLN A 35 -0.32 -0.10 3.51
N TYR A 36 -0.38 1.23 3.62
CA TYR A 36 -1.16 2.08 2.72
C TYR A 36 -0.29 2.69 1.62
N THR A 37 -0.91 2.93 0.46
CA THR A 37 -0.29 3.66 -0.65
C THR A 37 -0.78 5.11 -0.72
N TYR A 38 0.16 6.01 -0.96
CA TYR A 38 -0.07 7.44 -1.12
C TYR A 38 0.40 7.88 -2.50
N ALA A 39 -0.40 8.69 -3.19
CA ALA A 39 -0.07 9.31 -4.46
C ALA A 39 0.47 10.73 -4.23
N LYS A 40 1.40 11.17 -5.08
CA LYS A 40 1.90 12.54 -5.05
C LYS A 40 0.73 13.50 -5.26
N ASN A 41 0.55 14.43 -4.33
CA ASN A 41 -0.51 15.44 -4.36
C ASN A 41 0.03 16.81 -4.74
N PHE A 42 1.11 17.22 -4.09
CA PHE A 42 1.74 18.53 -4.32
C PHE A 42 3.24 18.45 -4.05
N GLU A 43 4.02 19.18 -4.82
CA GLU A 43 5.47 19.25 -4.69
C GLU A 43 5.91 20.72 -4.66
N SER A 44 6.81 21.02 -3.73
CA SER A 44 7.36 22.34 -3.50
C SER A 44 8.88 22.27 -3.31
N LYS A 45 9.54 23.42 -3.22
CA LYS A 45 10.96 23.51 -2.87
C LYS A 45 11.32 22.88 -1.51
N TYR A 46 10.34 22.64 -0.64
CA TYR A 46 10.55 22.07 0.70
C TYR A 46 10.33 20.56 0.76
N GLY A 47 9.66 19.98 -0.23
CA GLY A 47 9.29 18.57 -0.23
C GLY A 47 8.00 18.27 -0.96
N VAL A 48 7.54 17.04 -0.76
CA VAL A 48 6.38 16.46 -1.43
C VAL A 48 5.31 16.10 -0.41
N SER A 49 4.08 16.53 -0.66
CA SER A 49 2.89 16.06 0.01
C SER A 49 2.26 14.90 -0.76
N TRP A 50 1.88 13.86 -0.03
CA TRP A 50 1.30 12.64 -0.56
C TRP A 50 -0.04 12.40 0.13
N THR A 51 -1.10 12.16 -0.65
CA THR A 51 -2.43 11.82 -0.13
C THR A 51 -2.73 10.35 -0.38
N CYS A 52 -3.59 9.74 0.42
CA CYS A 52 -3.97 8.35 0.22
C CYS A 52 -4.43 8.13 -1.23
N SER A 53 -3.89 7.09 -1.87
CA SER A 53 -4.24 6.72 -3.26
C SER A 53 -5.72 6.38 -3.45
N SER A 54 -6.43 6.08 -2.35
CA SER A 54 -7.88 5.86 -2.32
C SER A 54 -8.68 7.10 -1.89
N ARG A 55 -8.07 8.30 -1.88
CA ARG A 55 -8.74 9.57 -1.57
C ARG A 55 -10.01 9.79 -2.40
N CYS A 56 -9.95 9.64 -3.71
CA CYS A 56 -11.13 9.83 -4.56
C CYS A 56 -12.12 8.65 -4.45
N SER A 57 -11.63 7.41 -4.39
CA SER A 57 -12.48 6.21 -4.45
C SER A 57 -13.16 5.85 -3.12
N LYS A 58 -12.55 6.19 -1.99
CA LYS A 58 -12.99 5.83 -0.63
C LYS A 58 -13.12 7.04 0.30
N LYS A 59 -13.07 8.25 -0.26
CA LYS A 59 -13.13 9.53 0.48
C LYS A 59 -12.09 9.63 1.61
N CYS A 60 -10.96 8.95 1.46
CA CYS A 60 -9.90 8.91 2.46
C CYS A 60 -9.17 10.26 2.54
N GLN A 61 -8.92 10.73 3.76
CA GLN A 61 -8.23 12.00 4.01
C GLN A 61 -6.79 11.83 4.50
N ALA A 62 -6.31 10.58 4.69
CA ALA A 62 -4.95 10.32 5.13
C ALA A 62 -3.91 10.99 4.21
N GLN A 63 -2.93 11.62 4.85
CA GLN A 63 -1.95 12.46 4.19
C GLN A 63 -0.61 12.42 4.94
N VAL A 64 0.47 12.37 4.16
CA VAL A 64 1.84 12.38 4.66
C VAL A 64 2.67 13.38 3.86
N THR A 65 3.83 13.76 4.40
CA THR A 65 4.80 14.61 3.72
C THR A 65 6.19 14.01 3.85
N LEU A 66 6.99 14.21 2.81
CA LEU A 66 8.41 13.90 2.81
C LEU A 66 9.16 15.17 2.41
N SER A 67 9.94 15.73 3.33
CA SER A 67 10.77 16.89 3.04
C SER A 67 11.97 16.53 2.16
N ASN A 68 12.53 17.53 1.47
CA ASN A 68 13.76 17.34 0.69
C ASN A 68 14.97 16.97 1.56
N GLY A 69 14.92 17.27 2.87
CA GLY A 69 15.91 16.82 3.86
C GLY A 69 15.65 15.41 4.41
N GLY A 70 14.74 14.64 3.82
CA GLY A 70 14.43 13.26 4.22
C GLY A 70 13.51 13.13 5.44
N LYS A 71 12.95 14.23 5.97
CA LYS A 71 12.04 14.18 7.12
C LYS A 71 10.66 13.72 6.66
N PHE A 72 10.24 12.55 7.12
CA PHE A 72 8.88 12.02 6.93
C PHE A 72 7.95 12.47 8.06
N GLN A 73 6.75 12.92 7.72
CA GLN A 73 5.72 13.33 8.69
C GLN A 73 4.33 12.86 8.26
N VAL A 74 3.56 12.35 9.21
CA VAL A 74 2.14 12.04 9.04
C VAL A 74 1.33 13.30 9.38
N LEU A 75 0.53 13.79 8.44
CA LEU A 75 -0.36 14.93 8.65
C LEU A 75 -1.76 14.47 9.08
N GLU A 76 -2.27 13.42 8.43
CA GLU A 76 -3.49 12.71 8.80
C GLU A 76 -3.22 11.21 8.66
N GLY A 77 -3.39 10.47 9.75
CA GLY A 77 -3.05 9.06 9.85
C GLY A 77 -4.25 8.12 9.76
N ASN A 78 -5.46 8.64 9.91
CA ASN A 78 -6.69 7.85 9.92
C ASN A 78 -7.12 7.51 8.51
N HIS A 79 -7.33 6.22 8.27
CA HIS A 79 -7.87 5.71 7.01
C HIS A 79 -9.32 5.28 7.22
N THR A 80 -10.18 5.61 6.26
CA THR A 80 -11.60 5.22 6.23
C THR A 80 -11.82 3.90 5.51
N HIS A 81 -10.74 3.15 5.29
CA HIS A 81 -10.74 1.95 4.47
C HIS A 81 -9.57 1.04 4.85
N PRO A 82 -9.66 -0.22 4.45
CA PRO A 82 -8.60 -1.20 4.63
C PRO A 82 -7.31 -0.93 3.85
N PRO A 83 -6.12 -1.34 4.32
CA PRO A 83 -4.96 -1.43 3.47
C PRO A 83 -5.28 -2.28 2.23
N PRO A 84 -4.88 -1.82 1.04
CA PRO A 84 -4.93 -2.64 -0.15
C PRO A 84 -3.95 -3.82 -0.04
N VAL A 85 -4.30 -4.96 -0.65
CA VAL A 85 -3.41 -6.11 -0.74
C VAL A 85 -2.42 -5.94 -1.90
N PHE A 86 -1.14 -6.22 -1.65
CA PHE A 86 -0.09 -6.23 -2.67
C PHE A 86 0.68 -7.55 -2.67
N TYR A 87 1.32 -7.85 -3.79
CA TYR A 87 2.43 -8.80 -3.84
C TYR A 87 3.70 -8.11 -4.35
N VAL A 88 4.84 -8.69 -4.01
CA VAL A 88 6.15 -8.25 -4.51
C VAL A 88 6.63 -9.30 -5.51
N ASN A 89 6.95 -8.87 -6.73
CA ASN A 89 7.58 -9.77 -7.70
C ASN A 89 9.08 -9.94 -7.39
N ASP A 90 9.75 -10.85 -8.11
CA ASP A 90 11.17 -11.15 -7.90
C ASP A 90 12.09 -9.94 -8.14
N ASP A 91 11.66 -8.97 -8.95
CA ASP A 91 12.37 -7.71 -9.19
C ASP A 91 12.16 -6.66 -8.08
N GLY A 92 11.47 -7.00 -6.99
CA GLY A 92 11.16 -6.08 -5.90
C GLY A 92 10.06 -5.05 -6.22
N ARG A 93 9.32 -5.23 -7.33
CA ARG A 93 8.19 -4.37 -7.71
C ARG A 93 6.90 -4.83 -7.07
N TYR A 94 6.13 -3.85 -6.61
CA TYR A 94 4.86 -4.07 -5.92
C TYR A 94 3.69 -3.99 -6.88
N LEU A 95 2.80 -4.97 -6.80
CA LEU A 95 1.63 -5.08 -7.65
C LEU A 95 0.38 -5.20 -6.78
N ARG A 96 -0.50 -4.21 -6.90
CA ARG A 96 -1.78 -4.18 -6.18
C ARG A 96 -2.69 -5.25 -6.75
N LEU A 97 -3.27 -6.05 -5.86
CA LEU A 97 -4.22 -7.09 -6.23
C LEU A 97 -5.65 -6.58 -6.07
N THR A 98 -6.48 -6.92 -7.05
CA THR A 98 -7.94 -6.77 -6.95
C THR A 98 -8.54 -8.00 -6.28
N GLU A 99 -9.75 -7.87 -5.72
CA GLU A 99 -10.50 -9.01 -5.18
C GLU A 99 -10.64 -10.16 -6.19
N ARG A 100 -10.88 -9.83 -7.46
CA ARG A 100 -10.93 -10.82 -8.54
C ARG A 100 -9.62 -11.60 -8.68
N GLN A 101 -8.49 -10.90 -8.58
CA GLN A 101 -7.17 -11.54 -8.68
C GLN A 101 -6.87 -12.39 -7.43
N LEU A 102 -7.32 -11.97 -6.25
CA LEU A 102 -7.20 -12.78 -5.03
C LEU A 102 -7.98 -14.09 -5.14
N LYS A 103 -9.24 -14.02 -5.60
CA LYS A 103 -10.11 -15.20 -5.81
C LYS A 103 -9.55 -16.17 -6.85
N ASN A 104 -9.02 -15.65 -7.97
CA ASN A 104 -8.48 -16.46 -9.05
C ASN A 104 -7.12 -17.08 -8.75
N ALA A 105 -6.39 -16.57 -7.76
CA ALA A 105 -5.08 -17.07 -7.39
C ALA A 105 -5.15 -18.27 -6.42
N SER A 106 -6.33 -18.79 -6.10
CA SER A 106 -6.53 -19.88 -5.12
C SER A 106 -5.89 -19.59 -3.75
N VAL A 107 -5.71 -18.31 -3.41
CA VAL A 107 -5.09 -17.90 -2.14
C VAL A 107 -6.13 -18.13 -1.04
N SER A 108 -5.85 -19.09 -0.16
CA SER A 108 -6.71 -19.36 1.00
C SER A 108 -6.66 -18.18 1.98
N LYS A 109 -7.71 -17.97 2.79
CA LYS A 109 -7.77 -16.85 3.74
C LYS A 109 -6.62 -16.92 4.76
N GLU A 110 -6.18 -18.14 5.06
CA GLU A 110 -5.10 -18.49 5.96
C GLU A 110 -3.72 -18.11 5.37
N ASP A 111 -3.64 -17.98 4.03
CA ASP A 111 -2.44 -17.56 3.30
C ASP A 111 -2.32 -16.04 3.16
N LEU A 112 -3.29 -15.27 3.67
CA LEU A 112 -3.20 -13.82 3.75
C LEU A 112 -2.65 -13.43 5.13
N VAL A 113 -1.50 -12.76 5.13
CA VAL A 113 -0.92 -12.22 6.37
C VAL A 113 -1.87 -11.13 6.89
N ASP A 114 -2.35 -11.31 8.13
CA ASP A 114 -3.34 -10.49 8.85
C ASP A 114 -4.81 -10.84 8.50
N SER A 115 -5.19 -12.12 8.64
CA SER A 115 -6.55 -12.66 8.43
C SER A 115 -7.62 -11.95 9.24
N ASP A 116 -7.26 -11.40 10.40
CA ASP A 116 -8.16 -10.69 11.32
C ASP A 116 -8.65 -9.37 10.72
N TYR A 117 -7.98 -8.86 9.68
CA TYR A 117 -8.29 -7.58 9.05
C TYR A 117 -9.25 -7.67 7.85
N ILE A 118 -9.46 -8.87 7.28
CA ILE A 118 -10.34 -9.06 6.10
C ILE A 118 -11.80 -9.38 6.51
N GLU A 119 -12.05 -9.80 7.74
CA GLU A 119 -13.43 -10.04 8.21
C GLU A 119 -14.27 -8.76 8.28
N GLU A 120 -13.66 -7.57 8.36
CA GLU A 120 -14.39 -6.28 8.38
C GLU A 120 -14.76 -5.74 6.98
N LEU A 121 -14.43 -6.46 5.89
CA LEU A 121 -14.57 -5.96 4.50
C LEU A 121 -15.53 -6.75 3.63
N ILE A 122 -16.14 -7.79 4.20
CA ILE A 122 -17.10 -8.63 3.52
C ILE A 122 -18.36 -8.64 4.40
N ASP A 123 -19.10 -7.52 4.34
CA ASP A 123 -20.55 -7.49 4.59
C ASP A 123 -21.25 -7.36 3.23
#